data_AF-A0AAU8A9K8-F1
#
_entry.id   AF-A0AAU8A9K8-F1
#
_cell.length_a   1.000
_cell.length_b   1.000
_cell.length_c   1.000
_cell.angle_alpha   90.00
_cell.angle_beta   90.00
_cell.angle_gamma   90.00
#
_symmetry.space_group_name_H-M   'P 1'
#
loop_
_entity.id
_entity.type
_entity.pdbx_description
1 polymer ?
#
loop_
_entity_poly.entity_id
_entity_poly.type
_entity_poly.pdbx_seq_one_letter_code
_entity_poly.pdbx_strand_id
1 'polypeptide(L)'
;MKRVLIILLAGVFFLAGCSIVREDTKQQENIEIPEMVMQQVDLEPRIIVTPALYFLDASKSELAAETRSIAVKQNERAEKKIIEAVIAGPTTENYQPVAEGFAYEGIEILPDVINVYLSTEEEKTDDEIILMELALTSTLSDFSGVSYVNIFVNGVKNGCEGEPIGVLQKPSGTLREEQTKIQQRASVDNPVMDVVLYFLDGTERFLIPETRSFQFETSQPEEMISSVVQGLMRGPENTYQHMPVIDRTIAELLGTEIVSLEDGRTVVRLNFNKAPVAITQQFSNGEELAALAITKTIVGFLPGIDGVEIYVNGNAQADPVIYTQDMCSEFLGNNILLYFPNSTYTLFIGVERMIAQEKAGAPKEMLAELMRGPTEADDKDVSPSFLSGISMEDVNDVYLAKDIAVVDFKASIIEKLAGVSRRDESMMIYSIVNTLTNINNIKRVQFLIDGERVESLGGNLNVIDPLLKNPGVIKDE
;
A
#
# COMPACT_ATOMS: atom_id res chain seq x y z
N MET A 1 -32.06 -80.48 -17.23
CA MET A 1 -31.87 -81.88 -17.69
C MET A 1 -30.90 -81.87 -18.85
N LYS A 2 -29.79 -82.64 -18.74
CA LYS A 2 -29.03 -83.36 -19.79
C LYS A 2 -28.61 -82.56 -21.05
N ARG A 3 -27.40 -82.64 -21.62
CA ARG A 3 -26.14 -83.40 -21.49
C ARG A 3 -25.30 -82.91 -22.72
N VAL A 4 -23.98 -82.69 -22.63
CA VAL A 4 -22.91 -83.54 -23.27
C VAL A 4 -23.00 -83.55 -24.82
N LEU A 5 -21.98 -83.44 -25.68
CA LEU A 5 -20.52 -83.35 -25.67
C LEU A 5 -20.10 -83.52 -27.15
N ILE A 6 -19.11 -82.72 -27.61
CA ILE A 6 -18.01 -82.99 -28.57
C ILE A 6 -18.21 -83.98 -29.75
N ILE A 7 -17.76 -83.57 -30.96
CA ILE A 7 -16.91 -84.31 -31.94
C ILE A 7 -16.82 -83.43 -33.22
N LEU A 8 -15.77 -83.35 -34.05
CA LEU A 8 -14.30 -83.47 -34.05
C LEU A 8 -13.90 -83.42 -35.56
N LEU A 9 -12.71 -82.87 -35.88
CA LEU A 9 -11.93 -83.06 -37.14
C LEU A 9 -12.50 -82.44 -38.43
N ALA A 10 -11.75 -81.93 -39.41
CA ALA A 10 -10.32 -81.66 -39.65
C ALA A 10 -10.24 -80.89 -40.98
N GLY A 11 -9.21 -80.08 -41.21
CA GLY A 11 -8.98 -79.50 -42.54
C GLY A 11 -7.97 -78.36 -42.58
N VAL A 12 -6.71 -78.71 -42.36
CA VAL A 12 -5.49 -77.87 -42.43
C VAL A 12 -5.29 -77.24 -43.81
N PHE A 13 -4.97 -75.93 -43.90
CA PHE A 13 -3.99 -75.37 -44.86
C PHE A 13 -3.37 -74.08 -44.24
N PHE A 14 -2.17 -74.13 -43.67
CA PHE A 14 -0.82 -73.94 -44.26
C PHE A 14 -0.16 -72.61 -43.81
N LEU A 15 0.94 -72.78 -43.04
CA LEU A 15 2.20 -72.04 -43.03
C LEU A 15 2.28 -70.59 -42.50
N ALA A 16 2.87 -70.44 -41.31
CA ALA A 16 4.21 -69.85 -41.14
C ALA A 16 4.77 -70.28 -39.77
N GLY A 17 6.01 -70.80 -39.78
CA GLY A 17 6.61 -71.52 -38.67
C GLY A 17 7.13 -70.65 -37.53
N CYS A 18 7.06 -71.23 -36.33
CA CYS A 18 7.72 -70.80 -35.11
C CYS A 18 9.25 -70.93 -35.21
N SER A 19 9.95 -69.93 -34.70
CA SER A 19 11.24 -70.13 -34.05
C SER A 19 11.06 -69.89 -32.55
N ILE A 20 11.49 -70.87 -31.77
CA ILE A 20 11.42 -70.97 -30.32
C ILE A 20 12.38 -69.95 -29.70
N VAL A 21 11.88 -69.10 -28.81
CA VAL A 21 12.72 -68.38 -27.83
C VAL A 21 12.52 -69.07 -26.48
N ARG A 22 13.64 -69.53 -25.93
CA ARG A 22 13.78 -70.17 -24.62
C ARG A 22 13.57 -69.09 -23.54
N GLU A 23 12.73 -69.37 -22.55
CA GLU A 23 12.63 -68.56 -21.32
C GLU A 23 13.95 -68.64 -20.54
N ASP A 24 14.68 -67.53 -20.52
CA ASP A 24 15.66 -67.24 -19.47
C ASP A 24 14.89 -66.63 -18.31
N THR A 25 14.82 -67.37 -17.20
CA THR A 25 14.33 -66.87 -15.91
C THR A 25 15.30 -65.80 -15.40
N LYS A 26 15.11 -64.55 -15.81
CA LYS A 26 15.75 -63.38 -15.21
C LYS A 26 14.75 -62.64 -14.34
N GLN A 27 15.29 -62.26 -13.18
CA GLN A 27 14.71 -61.50 -12.08
C GLN A 27 13.50 -60.65 -12.45
N GLN A 28 12.43 -60.86 -11.69
CA GLN A 28 11.30 -59.97 -11.59
C GLN A 28 11.82 -58.60 -11.13
N GLU A 29 12.13 -57.72 -12.09
CA GLU A 29 12.31 -56.30 -11.80
C GLU A 29 10.98 -55.81 -11.25
N ASN A 30 10.95 -55.59 -9.93
CA ASN A 30 9.94 -54.75 -9.32
C ASN A 30 10.07 -53.39 -10.02
N ILE A 31 9.17 -53.10 -10.94
CA ILE A 31 8.95 -51.75 -11.40
C ILE A 31 8.30 -51.05 -10.20
N GLU A 32 9.14 -50.42 -9.37
CA GLU A 32 8.65 -49.39 -8.44
C GLU A 32 7.98 -48.33 -9.32
N ILE A 33 6.65 -48.32 -9.30
CA ILE A 33 5.89 -47.19 -9.83
C ILE A 33 6.35 -46.00 -8.97
N PRO A 34 6.99 -44.97 -9.54
CA PRO A 34 7.40 -43.81 -8.76
C PRO A 34 6.14 -43.29 -8.08
N GLU A 35 6.19 -43.17 -6.76
CA GLU A 35 5.13 -42.56 -5.99
C GLU A 35 4.84 -41.22 -6.65
N MET A 36 3.65 -41.06 -7.24
CA MET A 36 3.26 -39.79 -7.84
C MET A 36 3.20 -38.77 -6.71
N VAL A 37 4.28 -38.00 -6.57
CA VAL A 37 4.32 -36.86 -5.67
C VAL A 37 3.30 -35.88 -6.23
N MET A 38 2.09 -35.89 -5.66
CA MET A 38 1.13 -34.81 -5.84
C MET A 38 1.74 -33.58 -5.20
N GLN A 39 2.51 -32.84 -5.99
CA GLN A 39 2.90 -31.50 -5.63
C GLN A 39 1.61 -30.68 -5.73
N GLN A 40 1.09 -30.21 -4.59
CA GLN A 40 0.08 -29.16 -4.61
C GLN A 40 0.69 -27.98 -5.36
N VAL A 41 0.24 -27.76 -6.59
CA VAL A 41 0.61 -26.57 -7.35
C VAL A 41 -0.23 -25.45 -6.79
N ASP A 42 0.45 -24.54 -6.10
CA ASP A 42 -0.12 -23.31 -5.64
C ASP A 42 -0.41 -22.42 -6.86
N LEU A 43 -1.68 -22.39 -7.26
CA LEU A 43 -2.18 -21.61 -8.40
C LEU A 43 -2.63 -20.21 -7.97
N GLU A 44 -2.38 -19.79 -6.73
CA GLU A 44 -2.76 -18.45 -6.27
C GLU A 44 -2.11 -17.38 -7.16
N PRO A 45 -2.90 -16.42 -7.67
CA PRO A 45 -2.37 -15.29 -8.42
C PRO A 45 -1.37 -14.49 -7.57
N ARG A 46 -0.21 -14.21 -8.16
CA ARG A 46 0.89 -13.46 -7.53
C ARG A 46 1.52 -12.52 -8.52
N ILE A 47 1.92 -11.35 -8.05
CA ILE A 47 2.82 -10.47 -8.79
C ILE A 47 4.26 -10.72 -8.35
N ILE A 48 5.21 -10.44 -9.25
CA ILE A 48 6.63 -10.44 -8.91
C ILE A 48 7.11 -8.99 -8.95
N VAL A 49 7.68 -8.54 -7.84
CA VAL A 49 8.34 -7.23 -7.74
C VAL A 49 9.85 -7.43 -7.59
N THR A 50 10.63 -6.46 -8.08
CA THR A 50 12.10 -6.51 -8.03
C THR A 50 12.69 -5.26 -7.36
N PRO A 51 12.43 -5.04 -6.06
CA PRO A 51 12.96 -3.92 -5.29
C PRO A 51 14.49 -3.96 -5.13
N ALA A 52 15.07 -2.79 -4.89
CA ALA A 52 16.39 -2.65 -4.28
C ALA A 52 16.22 -2.65 -2.75
N LEU A 53 16.76 -3.67 -2.08
CA LEU A 53 16.74 -3.78 -0.62
C LEU A 53 18.08 -3.29 -0.07
N TYR A 54 18.06 -2.30 0.81
CA TYR A 54 19.28 -1.73 1.37
C TYR A 54 19.72 -2.49 2.62
N PHE A 55 20.97 -2.93 2.61
CA PHE A 55 21.62 -3.64 3.70
C PHE A 55 22.99 -3.02 3.97
N LEU A 56 23.60 -3.37 5.09
CA LEU A 56 24.96 -2.93 5.40
C LEU A 56 25.96 -3.71 4.53
N ASP A 57 26.93 -3.01 3.95
CA ASP A 57 27.96 -3.66 3.14
C ASP A 57 28.92 -4.54 3.98
N ALA A 58 29.71 -5.39 3.33
CA ALA A 58 30.66 -6.27 4.00
C ALA A 58 31.69 -5.51 4.88
N SER A 59 31.97 -4.25 4.56
CA SER A 59 32.90 -3.41 5.33
C SER A 59 32.26 -2.74 6.56
N LYS A 60 30.94 -2.84 6.69
CA LYS A 60 30.13 -2.24 7.75
C LYS A 60 30.17 -0.70 7.76
N SER A 61 30.43 -0.08 6.62
CA SER A 61 30.56 1.38 6.54
C SER A 61 29.44 2.05 5.75
N GLU A 62 28.76 1.34 4.85
CA GLU A 62 27.76 1.95 3.96
C GLU A 62 26.52 1.07 3.78
N LEU A 63 25.41 1.71 3.42
CA LEU A 63 24.23 1.01 2.91
C LEU A 63 24.42 0.69 1.42
N ALA A 64 24.19 -0.56 1.05
CA ALA A 64 24.30 -1.06 -0.31
C ALA A 64 23.03 -1.82 -0.72
N ALA A 65 22.65 -1.66 -1.99
CA ALA A 65 21.44 -2.27 -2.53
C ALA A 65 21.66 -3.71 -2.99
N GLU A 66 20.85 -4.63 -2.51
CA GLU A 66 20.63 -5.98 -3.03
C GLU A 66 19.30 -6.00 -3.81
N THR A 67 19.33 -6.27 -5.12
CA THR A 67 18.09 -6.47 -5.87
C THR A 67 17.51 -7.85 -5.56
N ARG A 68 16.24 -7.91 -5.13
CA ARG A 68 15.56 -9.17 -4.79
C ARG A 68 14.29 -9.36 -5.60
N SER A 69 14.06 -10.56 -6.13
CA SER A 69 12.76 -10.92 -6.69
C SER A 69 11.84 -11.41 -5.59
N ILE A 70 10.71 -10.75 -5.39
CA ILE A 70 9.75 -11.05 -4.31
C ILE A 70 8.39 -11.34 -4.92
N ALA A 71 7.80 -12.47 -4.52
CA ALA A 71 6.44 -12.83 -4.90
C ALA A 71 5.43 -12.25 -3.90
N VAL A 72 4.43 -11.54 -4.40
CA VAL A 72 3.39 -10.89 -3.59
C VAL A 72 2.03 -11.47 -3.95
N LYS A 73 1.26 -11.89 -2.96
CA LYS A 73 -0.05 -12.51 -3.16
C LYS A 73 -1.10 -11.48 -3.59
N GLN A 74 -2.14 -11.96 -4.28
CA GLN A 74 -3.38 -11.21 -4.50
C GLN A 74 -3.93 -10.75 -3.14
N ASN A 75 -4.09 -9.44 -2.95
CA ASN A 75 -4.50 -8.76 -1.71
C ASN A 75 -3.41 -8.51 -0.67
N GLU A 76 -2.14 -8.76 -0.98
CA GLU A 76 -1.03 -8.33 -0.14
C GLU A 76 -0.34 -7.10 -0.74
N ARG A 77 0.12 -6.20 0.12
CA ARG A 77 0.91 -5.03 -0.29
C ARG A 77 2.34 -5.44 -0.60
N ALA A 78 2.90 -4.92 -1.68
CA ALA A 78 4.29 -5.19 -2.04
C ALA A 78 5.26 -4.62 -1.00
N GLU A 79 4.97 -3.43 -0.50
CA GLU A 79 5.72 -2.71 0.53
C GLU A 79 5.84 -3.54 1.82
N LYS A 80 4.75 -4.20 2.23
CA LYS A 80 4.78 -5.15 3.35
C LYS A 80 5.80 -6.27 3.11
N LYS A 81 5.76 -6.92 1.94
CA LYS A 81 6.72 -7.99 1.60
C LYS A 81 8.15 -7.50 1.52
N ILE A 82 8.34 -6.26 1.10
CA ILE A 82 9.65 -5.61 1.02
C ILE A 82 10.20 -5.36 2.42
N ILE A 83 9.40 -4.84 3.34
CA ILE A 83 9.78 -4.64 4.75
C ILE A 83 10.11 -6.00 5.39
N GLU A 84 9.24 -7.00 5.24
CA GLU A 84 9.50 -8.37 5.70
C GLU A 84 10.83 -8.93 5.15
N ALA A 85 11.18 -8.61 3.90
CA ALA A 85 12.42 -9.05 3.28
C ALA A 85 13.67 -8.30 3.81
N VAL A 86 13.55 -7.03 4.16
CA VAL A 86 14.63 -6.27 4.84
C VAL A 86 14.85 -6.82 6.26
N ILE A 87 13.76 -7.08 7.00
CA ILE A 87 13.81 -7.69 8.34
C ILE A 87 14.47 -9.08 8.29
N ALA A 88 14.12 -9.91 7.30
CA ALA A 88 14.71 -11.22 7.12
C ALA A 88 16.22 -11.19 6.78
N GLY A 89 16.75 -10.04 6.39
CA GLY A 89 18.16 -9.84 6.08
C GLY A 89 18.53 -10.17 4.63
N PRO A 90 19.82 -9.99 4.28
CA PRO A 90 20.34 -10.23 2.94
C PRO A 90 20.37 -11.72 2.57
N THR A 91 20.29 -12.02 1.28
CA THR A 91 20.41 -13.40 0.78
C THR A 91 21.77 -13.69 0.18
N THR A 92 22.59 -12.65 0.00
CA THR A 92 23.95 -12.75 -0.50
C THR A 92 24.97 -12.47 0.62
N GLU A 93 26.08 -13.20 0.61
CA GLU A 93 27.10 -13.16 1.69
C GLU A 93 27.84 -11.82 1.80
N ASN A 94 27.69 -10.92 0.81
CA ASN A 94 28.39 -9.63 0.75
C ASN A 94 27.73 -8.53 1.58
N TYR A 95 26.59 -8.81 2.20
CA TYR A 95 25.85 -7.85 3.01
C TYR A 95 25.60 -8.39 4.41
N GLN A 96 25.29 -7.49 5.33
CA GLN A 96 24.95 -7.78 6.72
C GLN A 96 23.52 -7.30 7.01
N PRO A 97 22.78 -8.00 7.89
CA PRO A 97 21.43 -7.60 8.26
C PRO A 97 21.43 -6.22 8.96
N VAL A 98 20.33 -5.50 8.82
CA VAL A 98 20.13 -4.14 9.37
C VAL A 98 18.94 -4.06 10.33
N ALA A 99 18.10 -5.09 10.38
CA ALA A 99 16.84 -5.10 11.11
C ALA A 99 16.65 -6.43 11.88
N GLU A 100 17.74 -7.02 12.37
CA GLU A 100 17.71 -8.23 13.19
C GLU A 100 16.96 -7.97 14.51
N GLY A 101 16.09 -8.88 14.93
CA GLY A 101 15.29 -8.76 16.16
C GLY A 101 14.02 -7.91 16.03
N PHE A 102 13.77 -7.27 14.89
CA PHE A 102 12.51 -6.56 14.63
C PHE A 102 11.46 -7.47 14.01
N ALA A 103 10.19 -7.17 14.26
CA ALA A 103 9.02 -7.81 13.67
C ALA A 103 8.15 -6.75 12.97
N TYR A 104 7.48 -7.14 11.88
CA TYR A 104 6.54 -6.28 11.16
C TYR A 104 5.17 -6.26 11.87
N GLU A 105 4.59 -5.08 12.06
CA GLU A 105 3.25 -4.91 12.62
C GLU A 105 2.26 -4.28 11.64
N GLY A 106 2.70 -3.32 10.82
CA GLY A 106 1.79 -2.58 9.97
C GLY A 106 2.45 -1.59 9.03
N ILE A 107 1.65 -1.07 8.11
CA ILE A 107 2.04 0.00 7.20
C ILE A 107 0.84 0.88 6.87
N GLU A 108 1.07 2.18 6.75
CA GLU A 108 0.14 3.12 6.14
C GLU A 108 0.84 3.79 4.95
N ILE A 109 0.18 3.77 3.79
CA ILE A 109 0.71 4.38 2.57
C ILE A 109 -0.17 5.57 2.25
N LEU A 110 0.38 6.77 2.46
CA LEU A 110 -0.29 8.05 2.31
C LEU A 110 0.31 8.82 1.13
N PRO A 111 -0.30 9.95 0.71
CA PRO A 111 0.32 10.84 -0.27
C PRO A 111 1.73 11.27 0.18
N ASP A 112 2.75 10.84 -0.57
CA ASP A 112 4.18 11.14 -0.38
C ASP A 112 4.81 10.74 0.98
N VAL A 113 4.07 10.03 1.84
CA VAL A 113 4.53 9.57 3.16
C VAL A 113 4.17 8.09 3.36
N ILE A 114 5.12 7.29 3.85
CA ILE A 114 4.85 5.95 4.38
C ILE A 114 5.12 5.91 5.88
N ASN A 115 4.16 5.43 6.66
CA ASN A 115 4.37 5.09 8.06
C ASN A 115 4.56 3.58 8.19
N VAL A 116 5.65 3.13 8.81
CA VAL A 116 5.98 1.74 9.06
C VAL A 116 5.91 1.46 10.56
N TYR A 117 5.28 0.34 10.93
CA TYR A 117 5.14 -0.08 12.31
C TYR A 117 5.86 -1.39 12.51
N LEU A 118 6.80 -1.39 13.44
CA LEU A 118 7.61 -2.54 13.83
C LEU A 118 7.50 -2.77 15.33
N SER A 119 7.84 -3.97 15.78
CA SER A 119 8.08 -4.28 17.19
C SER A 119 9.38 -5.01 17.42
N THR A 120 9.85 -4.98 18.68
CA THR A 120 11.03 -5.72 19.15
C THR A 120 10.88 -6.00 20.64
N GLU A 121 11.24 -7.21 21.05
CA GLU A 121 11.37 -7.62 22.46
C GLU A 121 12.81 -7.44 22.98
N GLU A 122 13.74 -7.13 22.09
CA GLU A 122 15.15 -6.89 22.40
C GLU A 122 15.39 -5.41 22.68
N GLU A 123 16.27 -5.12 23.64
CA GLU A 123 16.80 -3.78 23.84
C GLU A 123 17.69 -3.42 22.64
N LYS A 124 17.34 -2.33 21.94
CA LYS A 124 18.07 -1.83 20.77
C LYS A 124 18.74 -0.52 21.11
N THR A 125 19.96 -0.35 20.63
CA THR A 125 20.67 0.93 20.70
C THR A 125 20.14 1.90 19.64
N ASP A 126 20.31 3.21 19.87
CA ASP A 126 19.96 4.23 18.89
C ASP A 126 20.66 4.00 17.54
N ASP A 127 21.91 3.55 17.54
CA ASP A 127 22.65 3.24 16.31
C ASP A 127 22.02 2.09 15.52
N GLU A 128 21.52 1.06 16.20
CA GLU A 128 20.80 -0.06 15.56
C GLU A 128 19.46 0.39 14.98
N ILE A 129 18.70 1.21 15.72
CA ILE A 129 17.42 1.76 15.26
C ILE A 129 17.65 2.68 14.06
N ILE A 130 18.61 3.61 14.13
CA ILE A 130 18.93 4.54 13.04
C ILE A 130 19.40 3.78 11.79
N LEU A 131 20.23 2.74 11.94
CA LEU A 131 20.66 1.91 10.81
C LEU A 131 19.46 1.25 10.12
N MET A 132 18.57 0.64 10.90
CA MET A 132 17.33 0.05 10.40
C MET A 132 16.46 1.10 9.70
N GLU A 133 16.30 2.26 10.33
CA GLU A 133 15.48 3.36 9.84
C GLU A 133 15.96 3.88 8.47
N LEU A 134 17.27 4.13 8.33
CA LEU A 134 17.89 4.58 7.09
C LEU A 134 17.79 3.53 5.97
N ALA A 135 17.93 2.25 6.30
CA ALA A 135 17.82 1.16 5.33
C ALA A 135 16.39 0.97 4.82
N LEU A 136 15.39 0.98 5.70
CA LEU A 136 13.97 0.91 5.31
C LEU A 136 13.55 2.16 4.53
N THR A 137 13.98 3.35 4.95
CA THR A 137 13.70 4.59 4.22
C THR A 137 14.27 4.53 2.81
N SER A 138 15.54 4.12 2.65
CA SER A 138 16.16 3.96 1.33
C SER A 138 15.41 2.98 0.44
N THR A 139 15.02 1.83 1.01
CA THR A 139 14.32 0.76 0.31
C THR A 139 12.92 1.19 -0.14
N LEU A 140 12.15 1.82 0.74
CA LEU A 140 10.76 2.20 0.48
C LEU A 140 10.65 3.42 -0.43
N SER A 141 11.54 4.40 -0.29
CA SER A 141 11.61 5.54 -1.22
C SER A 141 11.94 5.09 -2.64
N ASP A 142 12.87 4.15 -2.82
CA ASP A 142 13.20 3.65 -4.17
C ASP A 142 12.10 2.79 -4.79
N PHE A 143 11.37 2.04 -3.98
CA PHE A 143 10.29 1.20 -4.50
C PHE A 143 9.00 1.99 -4.76
N SER A 144 8.61 2.84 -3.81
CA SER A 144 7.29 3.49 -3.81
C SER A 144 7.33 4.91 -4.37
N GLY A 145 8.53 5.50 -4.50
CA GLY A 145 8.71 6.87 -4.96
C GLY A 145 8.33 7.95 -3.93
N VAL A 146 8.09 7.56 -2.67
CA VAL A 146 7.76 8.50 -1.60
C VAL A 146 8.99 9.25 -1.12
N SER A 147 8.80 10.53 -0.82
CA SER A 147 9.86 11.41 -0.32
C SER A 147 10.14 11.17 1.16
N TYR A 148 9.14 10.72 1.91
CA TYR A 148 9.16 10.67 3.36
C TYR A 148 8.75 9.31 3.92
N VAL A 149 9.46 8.85 4.95
CA VAL A 149 9.15 7.63 5.69
C VAL A 149 9.23 7.89 7.19
N ASN A 150 8.19 7.49 7.94
CA ASN A 150 8.22 7.41 9.38
C ASN A 150 8.25 5.95 9.82
N ILE A 151 9.01 5.66 10.87
CA ILE A 151 9.14 4.32 11.41
C ILE A 151 8.87 4.38 12.91
N PHE A 152 7.94 3.56 13.34
CA PHE A 152 7.50 3.41 14.72
C PHE A 152 7.96 2.05 15.22
N VAL A 153 8.52 2.00 16.42
CA VAL A 153 8.91 0.74 17.08
C VAL A 153 8.14 0.64 18.37
N ASN A 154 7.43 -0.47 18.59
CA ASN A 154 6.58 -0.70 19.75
C ASN A 154 5.54 0.43 19.95
N GLY A 155 4.95 0.88 18.84
CA GLY A 155 3.87 1.89 18.83
C GLY A 155 4.31 3.35 18.94
N VAL A 156 5.58 3.65 19.21
CA VAL A 156 6.08 5.03 19.38
C VAL A 156 7.14 5.41 18.34
N LYS A 157 7.29 6.71 18.08
CA LYS A 157 8.42 7.22 17.29
C LYS A 157 9.70 7.13 18.12
N ASN A 158 10.80 6.76 17.46
CA ASN A 158 12.13 6.79 18.06
C ASN A 158 12.87 8.06 17.64
N GLY A 159 13.68 8.56 18.58
CA GLY A 159 14.57 9.69 18.38
C GLY A 159 16.04 9.25 18.37
N CYS A 160 16.93 10.21 18.57
CA CYS A 160 18.34 9.97 18.88
C CYS A 160 18.60 10.61 20.23
N GLU A 161 19.09 9.83 21.20
CA GLU A 161 19.28 10.24 22.60
C GLU A 161 17.99 10.80 23.26
N GLY A 162 16.82 10.32 22.80
CA GLY A 162 15.50 10.80 23.23
C GLY A 162 14.98 12.04 22.50
N GLU A 163 15.80 12.67 21.65
CA GLU A 163 15.44 13.89 20.92
C GLU A 163 14.82 13.60 19.55
N PRO A 164 13.84 14.42 19.10
CA PRO A 164 13.21 14.25 17.79
C PRO A 164 14.19 14.47 16.64
N ILE A 165 14.11 13.59 15.64
CA ILE A 165 14.97 13.65 14.44
C ILE A 165 14.20 14.05 13.17
N GLY A 166 12.89 14.29 13.28
CA GLY A 166 11.99 14.56 12.15
C GLY A 166 11.64 13.32 11.33
N VAL A 167 10.84 13.53 10.29
CA VAL A 167 10.54 12.48 9.30
C VAL A 167 11.76 12.20 8.43
N LEU A 168 11.96 10.93 8.05
CA LEU A 168 13.13 10.50 7.32
C LEU A 168 12.93 10.67 5.82
N GLN A 169 14.00 11.07 5.15
CA GLN A 169 14.09 11.11 3.69
C GLN A 169 15.14 10.12 3.22
N LYS A 170 15.11 9.75 1.94
CA LYS A 170 16.15 8.91 1.35
C LYS A 170 17.53 9.55 1.62
N PRO A 171 18.45 8.81 2.27
CA PRO A 171 19.80 9.29 2.54
C PRO A 171 20.50 9.70 1.23
N SER A 172 21.23 10.81 1.26
CA SER A 172 21.90 11.37 0.07
C SER A 172 23.42 11.31 0.15
N GLY A 173 23.97 11.18 1.36
CA GLY A 173 25.38 10.95 1.62
C GLY A 173 25.69 9.53 2.08
N THR A 174 26.89 9.37 2.63
CA THR A 174 27.32 8.12 3.27
C THR A 174 26.54 7.83 4.54
N LEU A 175 26.45 6.56 4.95
CA LEU A 175 25.79 6.16 6.19
C LEU A 175 26.31 6.96 7.39
N ARG A 176 27.64 7.11 7.48
CA ARG A 176 28.28 7.84 8.57
C ARG A 176 27.93 9.34 8.57
N GLU A 177 27.88 9.97 7.40
CA GLU A 177 27.47 11.38 7.29
C GLU A 177 26.04 11.56 7.76
N GLU A 178 25.14 10.64 7.41
CA GLU A 178 23.72 10.71 7.75
C GLU A 178 23.49 10.46 9.25
N GLN A 179 24.16 9.46 9.83
CA GLN A 179 24.20 9.27 11.30
C GLN A 179 24.72 10.52 12.02
N THR A 180 25.79 11.13 11.49
CA THR A 180 26.36 12.37 12.07
C THR A 180 25.36 13.53 11.98
N LYS A 181 24.63 13.69 10.87
CA LYS A 181 23.59 14.72 10.74
C LYS A 181 22.46 14.51 11.75
N ILE A 182 22.03 13.26 11.96
CA ILE A 182 20.99 12.91 12.94
C ILE A 182 21.45 13.25 14.35
N GLN A 183 22.65 12.80 14.74
CA GLN A 183 23.24 13.11 16.06
C GLN A 183 23.40 14.63 16.26
N GLN A 184 23.91 15.35 15.27
CA GLN A 184 24.04 16.80 15.34
C GLN A 184 22.70 17.50 15.51
N ARG A 185 21.65 17.06 14.80
CA ARG A 185 20.30 17.61 14.94
C ARG A 185 19.75 17.38 16.34
N ALA A 186 19.96 16.19 16.91
CA ALA A 186 19.55 15.89 18.28
C ALA A 186 20.29 16.73 19.34
N SER A 187 21.55 17.11 19.08
CA SER A 187 22.36 17.84 20.06
C SER A 187 22.24 19.38 20.02
N VAL A 188 21.53 19.97 19.05
CA VAL A 188 21.43 21.44 18.93
C VAL A 188 20.20 21.98 19.64
N ASP A 189 20.34 23.15 20.27
CA ASP A 189 19.23 23.80 20.98
C ASP A 189 18.13 24.33 20.05
N ASN A 190 18.37 24.51 18.75
CA ASN A 190 17.41 25.09 17.81
C ASN A 190 17.37 24.28 16.50
N PRO A 191 16.90 23.02 16.58
CA PRO A 191 16.99 22.12 15.45
C PRO A 191 16.10 22.57 14.28
N VAL A 192 16.50 22.13 13.08
CA VAL A 192 15.68 22.19 11.87
C VAL A 192 15.35 20.77 11.45
N MET A 193 14.07 20.51 11.25
CA MET A 193 13.61 19.21 10.78
C MET A 193 12.26 19.30 10.08
N ASP A 194 12.03 18.32 9.23
CA ASP A 194 10.74 18.14 8.57
C ASP A 194 9.78 17.39 9.51
N VAL A 195 8.53 17.84 9.55
CA VAL A 195 7.46 17.30 10.39
C VAL A 195 6.22 17.05 9.52
N VAL A 196 5.58 15.90 9.70
CA VAL A 196 4.35 15.54 9.00
C VAL A 196 3.14 16.06 9.77
N LEU A 197 2.39 16.98 9.17
CA LEU A 197 1.14 17.50 9.70
C LEU A 197 -0.04 16.82 9.00
N TYR A 198 -1.10 16.49 9.72
CA TYR A 198 -2.27 15.80 9.15
C TYR A 198 -3.46 16.74 9.01
N PHE A 199 -3.95 16.93 7.78
CA PHE A 199 -5.08 17.80 7.44
C PHE A 199 -6.19 17.03 6.78
N LEU A 200 -7.38 17.63 6.64
CA LEU A 200 -8.46 17.02 5.87
C LEU A 200 -8.16 17.09 4.38
N ASP A 201 -8.63 16.11 3.62
CA ASP A 201 -8.68 16.19 2.16
C ASP A 201 -9.80 17.13 1.69
N GLY A 202 -9.77 17.53 0.42
CA GLY A 202 -10.81 18.40 -0.17
C GLY A 202 -12.23 17.80 -0.17
N THR A 203 -12.39 16.49 0.06
CA THR A 203 -13.71 15.87 0.23
C THR A 203 -14.18 15.81 1.69
N GLU A 204 -13.36 16.28 2.63
CA GLU A 204 -13.60 16.24 4.08
C GLU A 204 -13.87 14.82 4.61
N ARG A 205 -13.30 13.78 4.00
CA ARG A 205 -13.51 12.38 4.40
C ARG A 205 -12.27 11.69 4.95
N PHE A 206 -11.09 12.25 4.69
CA PHE A 206 -9.84 11.63 5.06
C PHE A 206 -8.84 12.64 5.59
N LEU A 207 -8.02 12.19 6.53
CA LEU A 207 -6.79 12.83 6.95
C LEU A 207 -5.68 12.43 5.98
N ILE A 208 -4.94 13.43 5.52
CA ILE A 208 -3.80 13.31 4.61
C ILE A 208 -2.63 14.15 5.12
N PRO A 209 -1.39 13.69 4.88
CA PRO A 209 -0.20 14.37 5.36
C PRO A 209 0.14 15.60 4.51
N GLU A 210 0.79 16.57 5.14
CA GLU A 210 1.55 17.64 4.54
C GLU A 210 2.85 17.79 5.34
N THR A 211 3.99 17.56 4.69
CA THR A 211 5.29 17.69 5.35
C THR A 211 5.77 19.13 5.30
N ARG A 212 6.23 19.67 6.44
CA ARG A 212 6.80 21.02 6.55
C ARG A 212 8.13 21.03 7.27
N SER A 213 9.01 21.93 6.85
CA SER A 213 10.25 22.20 7.58
C SER A 213 10.00 23.20 8.71
N PHE A 214 10.33 22.80 9.94
CA PHE A 214 10.25 23.65 11.12
C PHE A 214 11.66 24.06 11.57
N GLN A 215 11.86 25.36 11.76
CA GLN A 215 12.99 25.91 12.50
C GLN A 215 12.53 26.15 13.94
N PHE A 216 12.97 25.32 14.87
CA PHE A 216 12.61 25.46 16.28
C PHE A 216 13.48 26.51 16.96
N GLU A 217 12.90 27.22 17.92
CA GLU A 217 13.61 28.21 18.75
C GLU A 217 14.35 27.54 19.93
N THR A 218 13.91 26.34 20.32
CA THR A 218 14.41 25.55 21.45
C THR A 218 14.28 24.04 21.16
N SER A 219 15.01 23.21 21.90
CA SER A 219 14.88 21.75 21.94
C SER A 219 13.97 21.27 23.08
N GLN A 220 13.35 22.18 23.84
CA GLN A 220 12.39 21.78 24.88
C GLN A 220 11.14 21.13 24.28
N PRO A 221 10.82 19.87 24.62
CA PRO A 221 9.74 19.11 23.97
C PRO A 221 8.37 19.80 23.96
N GLU A 222 7.95 20.40 25.08
CA GLU A 222 6.64 21.06 25.19
C GLU A 222 6.53 22.30 24.28
N GLU A 223 7.62 23.06 24.12
CA GLU A 223 7.67 24.21 23.22
C GLU A 223 7.72 23.78 21.74
N MET A 224 8.41 22.68 21.44
CA MET A 224 8.42 22.08 20.11
C MET A 224 7.03 21.56 19.72
N ILE A 225 6.35 20.81 20.58
CA ILE A 225 4.96 20.39 20.39
C ILE A 225 4.07 21.62 20.15
N SER A 226 4.20 22.65 20.99
CA SER A 226 3.38 23.86 20.86
C SER A 226 3.58 24.52 19.49
N SER A 227 4.82 24.56 18.99
CA SER A 227 5.15 25.08 17.66
C SER A 227 4.52 24.26 16.53
N VAL A 228 4.56 22.92 16.64
CA VAL A 228 3.96 22.00 15.67
C VAL A 228 2.43 22.11 15.66
N VAL A 229 1.80 22.12 16.84
CA VAL A 229 0.33 22.28 16.97
C VAL A 229 -0.10 23.64 16.43
N GLN A 230 0.65 24.72 16.70
CA GLN A 230 0.37 26.02 16.08
C GLN A 230 0.52 25.98 14.55
N GLY A 231 1.50 25.23 14.02
CA GLY A 231 1.65 24.97 12.59
C GLY A 231 0.42 24.30 11.98
N LEU A 232 -0.14 23.31 12.68
CA LEU A 232 -1.38 22.63 12.30
C LEU A 232 -2.59 23.59 12.36
N MET A 233 -2.71 24.38 13.42
CA MET A 233 -3.79 25.38 13.57
C MET A 233 -3.73 26.50 12.52
N ARG A 234 -2.55 26.82 11.97
CA ARG A 234 -2.44 27.80 10.87
C ARG A 234 -3.17 27.33 9.60
N GLY A 235 -3.46 26.03 9.47
CA GLY A 235 -4.05 25.40 8.30
C GLY A 235 -2.98 24.96 7.29
N PRO A 236 -3.37 24.19 6.24
CA PRO A 236 -2.45 23.66 5.23
C PRO A 236 -1.81 24.76 4.37
N GLU A 237 -0.60 24.51 3.86
CA GLU A 237 0.05 25.36 2.85
C GLU A 237 -0.47 24.98 1.45
N ASN A 238 -0.71 23.70 1.20
CA ASN A 238 -1.36 23.21 -0.01
C ASN A 238 -2.89 23.29 0.11
N THR A 239 -3.44 24.49 -0.07
CA THR A 239 -4.89 24.70 0.01
C THR A 239 -5.68 24.17 -1.20
N TYR A 240 -5.02 23.53 -2.17
CA TYR A 240 -5.69 22.92 -3.33
C TYR A 240 -6.19 21.51 -3.01
N GLN A 241 -5.42 20.74 -2.23
CA GLN A 241 -5.74 19.36 -1.89
C GLN A 241 -6.15 19.19 -0.42
N HIS A 242 -5.76 20.13 0.44
CA HIS A 242 -5.93 20.03 1.88
C HIS A 242 -6.86 21.11 2.44
N MET A 243 -7.59 20.75 3.49
CA MET A 243 -8.46 21.62 4.28
C MET A 243 -8.01 21.64 5.75
N PRO A 244 -8.16 22.76 6.48
CA PRO A 244 -7.86 22.82 7.90
C PRO A 244 -8.67 21.78 8.69
N VAL A 245 -8.01 21.08 9.61
CA VAL A 245 -8.67 20.16 10.55
C VAL A 245 -8.95 20.80 11.92
N ILE A 246 -8.43 22.01 12.15
CA ILE A 246 -8.71 22.83 13.34
C ILE A 246 -9.13 24.22 12.89
N ASP A 247 -10.30 24.67 13.31
CA ASP A 247 -10.69 26.06 13.15
C ASP A 247 -9.96 26.94 14.18
N ARG A 248 -8.93 27.66 13.71
CA ARG A 248 -8.14 28.59 14.52
C ARG A 248 -8.91 29.78 15.10
N THR A 249 -10.13 30.04 14.63
CA THR A 249 -10.98 31.09 15.19
C THR A 249 -11.77 30.59 16.41
N ILE A 250 -11.83 29.27 16.61
CA ILE A 250 -12.57 28.62 17.69
C ILE A 250 -11.66 28.30 18.87
N ALA A 251 -10.52 27.65 18.61
CA ALA A 251 -9.63 27.15 19.65
C ALA A 251 -8.27 27.88 19.64
N GLU A 252 -7.72 28.10 20.82
CA GLU A 252 -6.37 28.60 21.09
C GLU A 252 -5.66 27.64 22.03
N LEU A 253 -4.42 27.25 21.70
CA LEU A 253 -3.58 26.45 22.58
C LEU A 253 -3.04 27.33 23.71
N LEU A 254 -3.39 26.98 24.95
CA LEU A 254 -3.00 27.68 26.18
C LEU A 254 -1.77 27.08 26.85
N GLY A 255 -1.51 25.79 26.63
CA GLY A 255 -0.36 25.12 27.21
C GLY A 255 -0.25 23.65 26.81
N THR A 256 0.95 23.12 27.00
CA THR A 256 1.34 21.75 26.68
C THR A 256 2.06 21.16 27.89
N GLU A 257 1.77 19.92 28.24
CA GLU A 257 2.43 19.19 29.32
C GLU A 257 2.64 17.73 28.90
N ILE A 258 3.82 17.18 29.15
CA ILE A 258 4.09 15.74 28.95
C ILE A 258 3.92 15.03 30.28
N VAL A 259 3.13 13.96 30.31
CA VAL A 259 2.79 13.22 31.53
C VAL A 259 2.96 11.73 31.33
N SER A 260 3.71 11.09 32.22
CA SER A 260 3.72 9.63 32.34
C SER A 260 2.55 9.17 33.22
N LEU A 261 1.72 8.29 32.69
CA LEU A 261 0.57 7.70 33.33
C LEU A 261 0.98 6.51 34.23
N GLU A 262 0.08 6.11 35.13
CA GLU A 262 0.33 4.99 36.06
C GLU A 262 0.55 3.63 35.35
N ASP A 263 0.02 3.48 34.13
CA ASP A 263 0.17 2.27 33.32
C ASP A 263 1.47 2.25 32.49
N GLY A 264 2.33 3.26 32.65
CA GLY A 264 3.62 3.36 31.97
C GLY A 264 3.58 4.11 30.64
N ARG A 265 2.39 4.44 30.11
CA ARG A 265 2.28 5.25 28.89
C ARG A 265 2.68 6.70 29.16
N THR A 266 3.28 7.36 28.18
CA THR A 266 3.56 8.79 28.19
C THR A 266 2.65 9.50 27.20
N VAL A 267 1.87 10.48 27.69
CA VAL A 267 0.90 11.22 26.89
C VAL A 267 1.19 12.71 26.91
N VAL A 268 0.78 13.40 25.85
CA VAL A 268 0.81 14.86 25.78
C VAL A 268 -0.57 15.41 26.13
N ARG A 269 -0.63 16.25 27.16
CA ARG A 269 -1.82 17.02 27.51
C ARG A 269 -1.78 18.38 26.83
N LEU A 270 -2.76 18.64 25.98
CA LEU A 270 -2.93 19.91 25.32
C LEU A 270 -4.11 20.67 25.92
N ASN A 271 -3.84 21.81 26.54
CA ASN A 271 -4.86 22.66 27.12
C ASN A 271 -5.26 23.75 26.14
N PHE A 272 -6.53 23.78 25.75
CA PHE A 272 -7.10 24.80 24.88
C PHE A 272 -8.11 25.68 25.63
N ASN A 273 -8.40 26.87 25.08
CA ASN A 273 -9.49 27.72 25.61
C ASN A 273 -10.89 27.15 25.28
N LYS A 274 -11.00 26.37 24.21
CA LYS A 274 -12.16 25.62 23.71
C LYS A 274 -11.64 24.36 23.01
N ALA A 275 -12.46 23.31 22.94
CA ALA A 275 -12.07 22.10 22.22
C ALA A 275 -11.71 22.41 20.76
N PRO A 276 -10.58 21.90 20.24
CA PRO A 276 -10.29 21.96 18.82
C PRO A 276 -11.34 21.14 18.07
N VAL A 277 -11.78 21.65 16.92
CA VAL A 277 -12.86 21.03 16.15
C VAL A 277 -12.61 21.23 14.65
N ALA A 278 -12.80 20.15 13.89
CA ALA A 278 -12.90 20.17 12.45
C ALA A 278 -14.34 20.56 12.04
N ILE A 279 -14.48 21.59 11.22
CA ILE A 279 -15.79 21.99 10.69
C ILE A 279 -16.01 21.27 9.36
N THR A 280 -16.88 20.26 9.37
CA THR A 280 -17.10 19.37 8.25
C THR A 280 -18.57 18.99 8.12
N GLN A 281 -19.02 18.71 6.89
CA GLN A 281 -20.35 18.19 6.60
C GLN A 281 -20.39 16.65 6.59
N GLN A 282 -19.25 15.98 6.52
CA GLN A 282 -19.14 14.52 6.38
C GLN A 282 -19.08 13.81 7.74
N PHE A 283 -18.45 14.43 8.74
CA PHE A 283 -18.30 13.82 10.07
C PHE A 283 -19.25 14.43 11.10
N SER A 284 -19.84 13.56 11.92
CA SER A 284 -20.68 13.98 13.04
C SER A 284 -19.88 14.46 14.25
N ASN A 285 -18.62 14.00 14.40
CA ASN A 285 -17.76 14.32 15.54
C ASN A 285 -16.46 15.02 15.10
N GLY A 286 -16.55 16.32 14.83
CA GLY A 286 -15.41 17.12 14.42
C GLY A 286 -14.34 17.32 15.50
N GLU A 287 -14.69 17.20 16.78
CA GLU A 287 -13.73 17.32 17.89
C GLU A 287 -12.78 16.11 17.93
N GLU A 288 -13.34 14.91 17.76
CA GLU A 288 -12.56 13.67 17.65
C GLU A 288 -11.62 13.70 16.45
N LEU A 289 -12.11 14.12 15.27
CA LEU A 289 -11.29 14.22 14.07
C LEU A 289 -10.10 15.19 14.25
N ALA A 290 -10.33 16.34 14.89
CA ALA A 290 -9.28 17.28 15.23
C ALA A 290 -8.26 16.69 16.22
N ALA A 291 -8.74 16.00 17.27
CA ALA A 291 -7.88 15.35 18.25
C ALA A 291 -7.04 14.23 17.63
N LEU A 292 -7.59 13.42 16.73
CA LEU A 292 -6.88 12.37 16.00
C LEU A 292 -5.80 12.95 15.08
N ALA A 293 -6.10 14.03 14.35
CA ALA A 293 -5.11 14.69 13.50
C ALA A 293 -3.95 15.30 14.31
N ILE A 294 -4.25 15.93 15.46
CA ILE A 294 -3.24 16.40 16.41
C ILE A 294 -2.40 15.23 16.92
N THR A 295 -3.04 14.12 17.31
CA THR A 295 -2.38 12.92 17.82
C THR A 295 -1.42 12.35 16.81
N LYS A 296 -1.87 12.13 15.57
CA LYS A 296 -1.06 11.59 14.49
C LYS A 296 0.16 12.47 14.19
N THR A 297 -0.04 13.79 14.26
CA THR A 297 1.04 14.78 14.09
C THR A 297 2.06 14.72 15.23
N ILE A 298 1.62 14.67 16.49
CA ILE A 298 2.52 14.69 17.66
C ILE A 298 3.26 13.37 17.82
N VAL A 299 2.55 12.24 17.76
CA VAL A 299 3.14 10.90 17.91
C VAL A 299 4.11 10.60 16.77
N GLY A 300 3.83 11.08 15.56
CA GLY A 300 4.74 10.99 14.41
C GLY A 300 5.98 11.89 14.50
N PHE A 301 6.00 12.83 15.45
CA PHE A 301 7.04 13.85 15.58
C PHE A 301 7.94 13.60 16.81
N LEU A 302 7.33 13.51 17.99
CA LEU A 302 8.06 13.48 19.26
C LEU A 302 8.28 12.03 19.73
N PRO A 303 9.53 11.64 20.07
CA PRO A 303 9.82 10.31 20.53
C PRO A 303 9.11 9.92 21.83
N GLY A 304 8.74 8.64 21.96
CA GLY A 304 8.24 8.05 23.20
C GLY A 304 6.85 8.49 23.66
N ILE A 305 6.06 9.14 22.78
CA ILE A 305 4.68 9.54 23.08
C ILE A 305 3.70 8.47 22.61
N ASP A 306 2.85 7.98 23.51
CA ASP A 306 1.81 6.98 23.22
C ASP A 306 0.51 7.62 22.71
N GLY A 307 0.24 8.87 23.08
CA GLY A 307 -1.01 9.53 22.72
C GLY A 307 -1.17 10.96 23.23
N VAL A 308 -2.37 11.51 23.03
CA VAL A 308 -2.72 12.89 23.37
C VAL A 308 -4.02 12.93 24.16
N GLU A 309 -4.07 13.79 25.17
CA GLU A 309 -5.30 14.15 25.90
C GLU A 309 -5.62 15.63 25.64
N ILE A 310 -6.90 15.93 25.40
CA ILE A 310 -7.38 17.28 25.17
C ILE A 310 -8.02 17.84 26.45
N TYR A 311 -7.53 18.99 26.90
CA TYR A 311 -8.03 19.74 28.05
C TYR A 311 -8.64 21.07 27.61
N VAL A 312 -9.65 21.55 28.35
CA VAL A 312 -10.29 22.84 28.11
C VAL A 312 -10.26 23.70 29.37
N ASN A 313 -9.58 24.84 29.31
CA ASN A 313 -9.35 25.77 30.42
C ASN A 313 -8.82 25.06 31.68
N GLY A 314 -7.88 24.14 31.50
CA GLY A 314 -7.23 23.37 32.56
C GLY A 314 -8.04 22.19 33.10
N ASN A 315 -9.24 21.94 32.57
CA ASN A 315 -10.08 20.81 32.98
C ASN A 315 -10.06 19.72 31.92
N ALA A 316 -10.01 18.47 32.35
CA ALA A 316 -10.25 17.34 31.46
C ALA A 316 -11.68 17.38 30.92
N GLN A 317 -11.91 16.74 29.77
CA GLN A 317 -13.25 16.51 29.25
C GLN A 317 -14.07 15.63 30.22
N ALA A 318 -15.40 15.67 30.12
CA ALA A 318 -16.28 14.89 30.99
C ALA A 318 -15.98 13.38 30.93
N ASP A 319 -15.67 12.90 29.72
CA ASP A 319 -15.16 11.56 29.44
C ASP A 319 -13.77 11.69 28.82
N PRO A 320 -12.68 11.61 29.63
CA PRO A 320 -11.33 11.75 29.11
C PRO A 320 -10.99 10.63 28.12
N VAL A 321 -10.52 11.01 26.94
CA VAL A 321 -10.05 10.09 25.91
C VAL A 321 -8.56 10.32 25.72
N ILE A 322 -7.78 9.24 25.78
CA ILE A 322 -6.40 9.22 25.28
C ILE A 322 -6.49 8.84 23.82
N TYR A 323 -6.28 9.81 22.94
CA TYR A 323 -6.24 9.58 21.51
C TYR A 323 -4.89 8.97 21.16
N THR A 324 -4.90 7.86 20.44
CA THR A 324 -3.71 7.11 20.05
C THR A 324 -3.63 6.97 18.53
N GLN A 325 -2.45 6.60 18.03
CA GLN A 325 -2.18 6.55 16.60
C GLN A 325 -3.01 5.51 15.83
N ASP A 326 -3.32 4.38 16.45
CA ASP A 326 -4.13 3.28 15.91
C ASP A 326 -5.61 3.67 15.73
N MET A 327 -6.12 4.61 16.53
CA MET A 327 -7.47 5.15 16.35
C MET A 327 -7.64 5.95 15.04
N CYS A 328 -6.54 6.34 14.39
CA CYS A 328 -6.57 7.14 13.17
C CYS A 328 -6.81 6.32 11.89
N SER A 329 -6.61 5.00 11.91
CA SER A 329 -6.45 4.20 10.68
C SER A 329 -7.63 4.28 9.71
N GLU A 330 -8.86 4.38 10.21
CA GLU A 330 -10.07 4.48 9.36
C GLU A 330 -10.24 5.85 8.71
N PHE A 331 -9.51 6.86 9.19
CA PHE A 331 -9.58 8.23 8.70
C PHE A 331 -8.47 8.51 7.69
N LEU A 332 -7.54 7.60 7.41
CA LEU A 332 -6.40 7.89 6.55
C LEU A 332 -6.72 7.69 5.07
N GLY A 333 -6.37 8.69 4.26
CA GLY A 333 -6.61 8.70 2.82
C GLY A 333 -5.35 8.45 2.00
N ASN A 334 -5.53 7.89 0.81
CA ASN A 334 -4.52 7.91 -0.24
C ASN A 334 -5.16 8.13 -1.62
N ASN A 335 -4.38 8.73 -2.52
CA ASN A 335 -4.80 9.04 -3.88
C ASN A 335 -4.68 7.81 -4.79
N ILE A 336 -5.71 7.60 -5.61
CA ILE A 336 -5.62 6.75 -6.79
C ILE A 336 -5.79 7.60 -8.04
N LEU A 337 -5.11 7.21 -9.13
CA LEU A 337 -5.25 7.86 -10.44
C LEU A 337 -6.18 7.04 -11.33
N LEU A 338 -7.31 7.64 -11.72
CA LEU A 338 -8.32 7.08 -12.60
C LEU A 338 -8.28 7.77 -13.97
N TYR A 339 -8.55 7.04 -15.04
CA TYR A 339 -8.61 7.62 -16.39
C TYR A 339 -10.01 7.56 -16.98
N PHE A 340 -10.61 8.74 -17.15
CA PHE A 340 -11.95 8.92 -17.69
C PHE A 340 -11.90 9.50 -19.11
N PRO A 341 -12.85 9.19 -20.00
CA PRO A 341 -12.97 9.87 -21.28
C PRO A 341 -13.22 11.36 -21.10
N ASN A 342 -12.74 12.17 -22.04
CA ASN A 342 -13.15 13.57 -22.14
C ASN A 342 -14.58 13.70 -22.72
N SER A 343 -15.15 14.92 -22.73
CA SER A 343 -16.54 15.17 -23.15
C SER A 343 -16.82 14.83 -24.61
N THR A 344 -15.76 14.74 -25.43
CA THR A 344 -15.83 14.37 -26.84
C THR A 344 -15.52 12.88 -27.10
N TYR A 345 -15.15 12.11 -26.07
CA TYR A 345 -14.77 10.70 -26.16
C TYR A 345 -13.64 10.47 -27.17
N THR A 346 -12.61 11.32 -27.12
CA THR A 346 -11.43 11.26 -27.99
C THR A 346 -10.12 11.08 -27.23
N LEU A 347 -10.05 11.54 -25.99
CA LEU A 347 -8.88 11.46 -25.11
C LEU A 347 -9.31 11.04 -23.70
N PHE A 348 -8.34 10.64 -22.88
CA PHE A 348 -8.51 10.37 -21.46
C PHE A 348 -7.96 11.51 -20.61
N ILE A 349 -8.64 11.80 -19.51
CA ILE A 349 -8.24 12.75 -18.47
C ILE A 349 -7.91 11.94 -17.22
N GLY A 350 -6.74 12.19 -16.64
CA GLY A 350 -6.35 11.66 -15.33
C GLY A 350 -7.10 12.42 -14.23
N VAL A 351 -7.73 11.68 -13.34
CA VAL A 351 -8.44 12.21 -12.17
C VAL A 351 -7.89 11.53 -10.93
N GLU A 352 -7.34 12.32 -10.03
CA GLU A 352 -6.98 11.84 -8.69
C GLU A 352 -8.23 11.70 -7.83
N ARG A 353 -8.31 10.60 -7.09
CA ARG A 353 -9.42 10.34 -6.18
C ARG A 353 -8.90 9.91 -4.82
N MET A 354 -9.37 10.57 -3.77
CA MET A 354 -9.08 10.17 -2.40
C MET A 354 -9.97 8.99 -1.98
N ILE A 355 -9.34 7.91 -1.53
CA ILE A 355 -9.99 6.75 -0.92
C ILE A 355 -9.25 6.33 0.35
N ALA A 356 -9.84 5.42 1.11
CA ALA A 356 -9.20 4.88 2.31
C ALA A 356 -7.87 4.19 1.93
N GLN A 357 -6.80 4.52 2.67
CA GLN A 357 -5.44 4.15 2.29
C GLN A 357 -5.25 2.62 2.17
N GLU A 358 -5.93 1.85 3.02
CA GLU A 358 -5.88 0.39 3.04
C GLU A 358 -6.51 -0.25 1.79
N LYS A 359 -7.31 0.50 1.03
CA LYS A 359 -7.89 0.07 -0.25
C LYS A 359 -7.13 0.62 -1.47
N ALA A 360 -6.31 1.65 -1.29
CA ALA A 360 -5.48 2.20 -2.37
C ALA A 360 -4.51 1.14 -2.91
N GLY A 361 -4.58 0.91 -4.23
CA GLY A 361 -3.83 -0.13 -4.93
C GLY A 361 -4.56 -1.48 -5.09
N ALA A 362 -5.71 -1.67 -4.43
CA ALA A 362 -6.54 -2.85 -4.67
C ALA A 362 -7.22 -2.75 -6.05
N PRO A 363 -7.00 -3.68 -6.98
CA PRO A 363 -7.47 -3.54 -8.36
C PRO A 363 -9.00 -3.50 -8.45
N LYS A 364 -9.69 -4.22 -7.55
CA LYS A 364 -11.15 -4.19 -7.45
C LYS A 364 -11.68 -2.83 -7.02
N GLU A 365 -11.03 -2.18 -6.05
CA GLU A 365 -11.43 -0.84 -5.60
C GLU A 365 -11.21 0.20 -6.70
N MET A 366 -10.05 0.14 -7.39
CA MET A 366 -9.77 1.04 -8.51
C MET A 366 -10.80 0.90 -9.63
N LEU A 367 -11.21 -0.33 -9.97
CA LEU A 367 -12.28 -0.55 -10.94
C LEU A 367 -13.64 -0.03 -10.43
N ALA A 368 -13.95 -0.24 -9.16
CA ALA A 368 -15.20 0.23 -8.56
C ALA A 368 -15.31 1.76 -8.55
N GLU A 369 -14.23 2.47 -8.22
CA GLU A 369 -14.16 3.93 -8.28
C GLU A 369 -14.30 4.45 -9.71
N LEU A 370 -13.63 3.82 -10.67
CA LEU A 370 -13.78 4.13 -12.09
C LEU A 370 -15.22 3.92 -12.58
N MET A 371 -15.87 2.82 -12.17
CA MET A 371 -17.26 2.52 -12.52
C MET A 371 -18.27 3.45 -11.88
N ARG A 372 -17.95 4.04 -10.71
CA ARG A 372 -18.81 5.06 -10.09
C ARG A 372 -18.89 6.32 -10.94
N GLY A 373 -17.84 6.61 -11.69
CA GLY A 373 -17.80 7.73 -12.63
C GLY A 373 -17.37 9.06 -12.01
N PRO A 374 -17.42 10.14 -12.82
CA PRO A 374 -17.08 11.49 -12.37
C PRO A 374 -18.05 12.00 -11.30
N THR A 375 -17.57 12.90 -10.44
CA THR A 375 -18.32 13.63 -9.41
C THR A 375 -18.47 15.10 -9.79
N GLU A 376 -19.26 15.84 -9.02
CA GLU A 376 -19.44 17.29 -9.22
C GLU A 376 -18.16 18.12 -9.03
N ALA A 377 -17.17 17.58 -8.32
CA ALA A 377 -15.87 18.20 -8.13
C ALA A 377 -14.93 18.04 -9.35
N ASP A 378 -15.21 17.08 -10.23
CA ASP A 378 -14.38 16.81 -11.40
C ASP A 378 -14.58 17.88 -12.49
N ASP A 379 -13.59 18.06 -13.36
CA ASP A 379 -13.70 18.99 -14.49
C ASP A 379 -14.89 18.61 -15.40
N LYS A 380 -15.56 19.61 -15.96
CA LYS A 380 -16.74 19.41 -16.83
C LYS A 380 -16.42 18.64 -18.12
N ASP A 381 -15.16 18.59 -18.51
CA ASP A 381 -14.68 17.78 -19.62
C ASP A 381 -14.58 16.30 -19.25
N VAL A 382 -14.64 15.90 -17.97
CA VAL A 382 -14.59 14.50 -17.54
C VAL A 382 -15.94 13.82 -17.77
N SER A 383 -15.94 12.69 -18.46
CA SER A 383 -17.14 11.90 -18.79
C SER A 383 -17.08 10.47 -18.24
N PRO A 384 -18.23 9.82 -17.99
CA PRO A 384 -18.26 8.45 -17.49
C PRO A 384 -17.71 7.44 -18.51
N SER A 385 -16.94 6.46 -18.03
CA SER A 385 -16.39 5.37 -18.85
C SER A 385 -17.43 4.29 -19.22
N PHE A 386 -18.50 4.16 -18.43
CA PHE A 386 -19.48 3.08 -18.55
C PHE A 386 -20.88 3.63 -18.89
N LEU A 387 -21.26 3.53 -20.17
CA LEU A 387 -22.48 4.16 -20.70
C LEU A 387 -23.72 3.25 -20.77
N SER A 388 -23.56 1.94 -20.54
CA SER A 388 -24.62 0.94 -20.74
C SER A 388 -25.15 0.29 -19.46
N GLY A 389 -25.05 0.99 -18.31
CA GLY A 389 -25.53 0.46 -17.03
C GLY A 389 -24.73 -0.75 -16.54
N ILE A 390 -23.47 -0.86 -16.96
CA ILE A 390 -22.50 -1.80 -16.43
C ILE A 390 -22.07 -1.31 -15.05
N SER A 391 -22.03 -2.20 -14.08
CA SER A 391 -21.58 -1.90 -12.72
C SER A 391 -20.71 -3.03 -12.17
N MET A 392 -20.24 -2.88 -10.94
CA MET A 392 -19.53 -3.96 -10.22
C MET A 392 -20.37 -5.23 -10.05
N GLU A 393 -21.70 -5.17 -10.21
CA GLU A 393 -22.55 -6.37 -10.20
C GLU A 393 -22.31 -7.28 -11.41
N ASP A 394 -21.79 -6.73 -12.52
CA ASP A 394 -21.41 -7.48 -13.72
C ASP A 394 -19.97 -8.00 -13.68
N VAL A 395 -19.23 -7.76 -12.60
CA VAL A 395 -17.85 -8.21 -12.42
C VAL A 395 -17.84 -9.43 -11.50
N ASN A 396 -17.26 -10.53 -11.97
CA ASN A 396 -17.02 -11.72 -11.13
C ASN A 396 -15.84 -11.47 -10.19
N ASP A 397 -14.69 -11.07 -10.75
CA ASP A 397 -13.50 -10.79 -9.98
C ASP A 397 -12.55 -9.83 -10.69
N VAL A 398 -11.66 -9.20 -9.91
CA VAL A 398 -10.53 -8.43 -10.41
C VAL A 398 -9.28 -8.81 -9.61
N TYR A 399 -8.25 -9.29 -10.29
CA TYR A 399 -7.08 -9.84 -9.63
C TYR A 399 -5.77 -9.57 -10.37
N LEU A 400 -4.65 -9.69 -9.65
CA LEU A 400 -3.33 -9.46 -10.21
C LEU A 400 -2.60 -10.79 -10.39
N ALA A 401 -2.04 -11.02 -11.58
CA ALA A 401 -1.24 -12.17 -11.91
C ALA A 401 -0.01 -11.73 -12.72
N LYS A 402 1.18 -11.90 -12.16
CA LYS A 402 2.47 -11.45 -12.69
C LYS A 402 2.48 -9.93 -12.91
N ASP A 403 2.46 -9.50 -14.16
CA ASP A 403 2.40 -8.08 -14.58
C ASP A 403 1.02 -7.74 -15.19
N ILE A 404 0.02 -8.58 -14.95
CA ILE A 404 -1.31 -8.51 -15.56
C ILE A 404 -2.36 -8.26 -14.48
N ALA A 405 -3.20 -7.24 -14.66
CA ALA A 405 -4.49 -7.19 -13.98
C ALA A 405 -5.52 -7.94 -14.82
N VAL A 406 -6.27 -8.86 -14.21
CA VAL A 406 -7.33 -9.61 -14.86
C VAL A 406 -8.65 -9.04 -14.40
N VAL A 407 -9.54 -8.73 -15.35
CA VAL A 407 -10.92 -8.31 -15.11
C VAL A 407 -11.82 -9.39 -15.69
N ASP A 408 -12.48 -10.15 -14.81
CA ASP A 408 -13.43 -11.18 -15.20
C ASP A 408 -14.86 -10.63 -15.08
N PHE A 409 -15.53 -10.50 -16.22
CA PHE A 409 -16.92 -10.08 -16.30
C PHE A 409 -17.87 -11.28 -16.30
N LYS A 410 -19.10 -11.07 -15.85
CA LYS A 410 -20.20 -12.01 -16.06
C LYS A 410 -20.64 -12.01 -17.51
N ALA A 411 -21.21 -13.11 -17.99
CA ALA A 411 -21.81 -13.18 -19.33
C ALA A 411 -22.86 -12.09 -19.63
N SER A 412 -23.47 -11.47 -18.61
CA SER A 412 -24.40 -10.32 -18.78
C SER A 412 -23.78 -9.14 -19.54
N ILE A 413 -22.45 -9.02 -19.53
CA ILE A 413 -21.72 -7.95 -20.23
C ILE A 413 -21.98 -7.94 -21.73
N ILE A 414 -22.20 -9.12 -22.33
CA ILE A 414 -22.40 -9.29 -23.78
C ILE A 414 -23.68 -8.57 -24.23
N GLU A 415 -24.76 -8.74 -23.46
CA GLU A 415 -26.04 -8.09 -23.75
C GLU A 415 -25.97 -6.58 -23.51
N LYS A 416 -25.26 -6.14 -22.46
CA LYS A 416 -25.08 -4.72 -22.14
C LYS A 416 -24.20 -3.98 -23.16
N LEU A 417 -23.30 -4.68 -23.84
CA LEU A 417 -22.47 -4.10 -24.90
C LEU A 417 -23.03 -4.28 -26.31
N ALA A 418 -24.15 -5.00 -26.47
CA ALA A 418 -24.77 -5.20 -27.77
C ALA A 418 -25.19 -3.85 -28.39
N GLY A 419 -24.63 -3.53 -29.56
CA GLY A 419 -24.92 -2.30 -30.28
C GLY A 419 -24.18 -1.05 -29.76
N VAL A 420 -23.32 -1.19 -28.75
CA VAL A 420 -22.39 -0.13 -28.34
C VAL A 420 -21.42 0.16 -29.48
N SER A 421 -21.14 1.45 -29.71
CA SER A 421 -20.25 1.84 -30.80
C SER A 421 -18.82 1.42 -30.51
N ARG A 422 -18.02 1.18 -31.57
CA ARG A 422 -16.58 0.90 -31.44
C ARG A 422 -15.85 1.95 -30.60
N ARG A 423 -16.24 3.23 -30.72
CA ARG A 423 -15.62 4.32 -29.96
C ARG A 423 -15.89 4.14 -28.47
N ASP A 424 -17.14 3.94 -28.10
CA ASP A 424 -17.55 3.89 -26.68
C ASP A 424 -17.02 2.60 -26.01
N GLU A 425 -17.04 1.46 -26.72
CA GLU A 425 -16.42 0.22 -26.24
C GLU A 425 -14.90 0.41 -26.03
N SER A 426 -14.22 1.07 -26.97
CA SER A 426 -12.78 1.36 -26.84
C SER A 426 -12.50 2.29 -25.66
N MET A 427 -13.35 3.30 -25.43
CA MET A 427 -13.21 4.23 -24.31
C MET A 427 -13.37 3.51 -22.97
N MET A 428 -14.39 2.66 -22.84
CA MET A 428 -14.60 1.84 -21.64
C MET A 428 -13.39 0.93 -21.37
N ILE A 429 -12.95 0.17 -22.39
CA ILE A 429 -11.84 -0.77 -22.24
C ILE A 429 -10.54 -0.06 -21.87
N TYR A 430 -10.18 1.02 -22.58
CA TYR A 430 -8.93 1.74 -22.29
C TYR A 430 -8.98 2.59 -21.02
N SER A 431 -10.17 3.02 -20.55
CA SER A 431 -10.31 3.55 -19.19
C SER A 431 -9.89 2.52 -18.14
N ILE A 432 -10.33 1.27 -18.28
CA ILE A 432 -9.94 0.18 -17.37
C ILE A 432 -8.44 -0.11 -17.49
N VAL A 433 -7.94 -0.26 -18.73
CA VAL A 433 -6.53 -0.58 -18.99
C VAL A 433 -5.61 0.50 -18.42
N ASN A 434 -5.86 1.77 -18.74
CA ASN A 434 -5.01 2.87 -18.30
C ASN A 434 -5.06 3.05 -16.78
N THR A 435 -6.22 2.80 -16.15
CA THR A 435 -6.39 2.90 -14.69
C THR A 435 -5.67 1.78 -13.95
N LEU A 436 -5.94 0.51 -14.30
CA LEU A 436 -5.36 -0.62 -13.58
C LEU A 436 -3.85 -0.78 -13.81
N THR A 437 -3.31 -0.22 -14.89
CA THR A 437 -1.86 -0.16 -15.13
C THR A 437 -1.15 0.96 -14.35
N ASN A 438 -1.88 1.78 -13.57
CA ASN A 438 -1.26 2.65 -12.56
C ASN A 438 -0.89 1.90 -11.26
N ILE A 439 -1.34 0.65 -11.10
CA ILE A 439 -0.90 -0.18 -9.98
C ILE A 439 0.57 -0.54 -10.22
N ASN A 440 1.42 -0.30 -9.22
CA ASN A 440 2.84 -0.59 -9.28
C ASN A 440 3.11 -2.01 -9.80
N ASN A 441 4.00 -2.12 -10.79
CA ASN A 441 4.40 -3.36 -11.47
C ASN A 441 3.35 -4.02 -12.40
N ILE A 442 2.16 -3.44 -12.56
CA ILE A 442 1.16 -3.91 -13.54
C ILE A 442 1.36 -3.19 -14.88
N LYS A 443 1.46 -3.97 -15.95
CA LYS A 443 1.80 -3.45 -17.30
C LYS A 443 0.67 -3.61 -18.31
N ARG A 444 -0.24 -4.56 -18.08
CA ARG A 444 -1.30 -4.92 -19.02
C ARG A 444 -2.54 -5.43 -18.31
N VAL A 445 -3.66 -5.44 -19.02
CA VAL A 445 -4.94 -5.94 -18.52
C VAL A 445 -5.50 -7.03 -19.42
N GLN A 446 -5.87 -8.17 -18.84
CA GLN A 446 -6.58 -9.25 -19.52
C GLN A 446 -8.07 -9.18 -19.16
N PHE A 447 -8.92 -9.35 -20.17
CA PHE A 447 -10.37 -9.45 -19.99
C PHE A 447 -10.84 -10.88 -20.16
N LEU A 448 -11.74 -11.31 -19.28
CA LEU A 448 -12.38 -12.63 -19.31
C LEU A 448 -13.91 -12.48 -19.23
N ILE A 449 -14.63 -13.52 -19.65
CA ILE A 449 -16.05 -13.68 -19.39
C ILE A 449 -16.28 -15.03 -18.72
N ASP A 450 -16.80 -15.03 -17.50
CA ASP A 450 -17.01 -16.21 -16.65
C ASP A 450 -15.77 -17.12 -16.60
N GLY A 451 -14.59 -16.50 -16.45
CA GLY A 451 -13.28 -17.15 -16.36
C GLY A 451 -12.64 -17.56 -17.68
N GLU A 452 -13.32 -17.39 -18.82
CA GLU A 452 -12.83 -17.80 -20.13
C GLU A 452 -12.29 -16.62 -20.95
N ARG A 453 -11.23 -16.86 -21.73
CA ARG A 453 -10.70 -15.88 -22.68
C ARG A 453 -11.68 -15.72 -23.84
N VAL A 454 -11.94 -14.48 -24.22
CA VAL A 454 -12.86 -14.13 -25.32
C VAL A 454 -12.17 -13.24 -26.35
N GLU A 455 -12.62 -13.31 -27.61
CA GLU A 455 -12.08 -12.43 -28.65
C GLU A 455 -12.47 -10.97 -28.44
N SER A 456 -13.67 -10.69 -27.91
CA SER A 456 -14.19 -9.34 -27.69
C SER A 456 -15.25 -9.34 -26.59
N LEU A 457 -15.46 -8.21 -25.90
CA LEU A 457 -16.57 -8.05 -24.96
C LEU A 457 -17.88 -7.65 -25.68
N GLY A 458 -17.82 -6.68 -26.60
CA GLY A 458 -18.97 -6.16 -27.35
C GLY A 458 -18.87 -6.33 -28.88
N GLY A 459 -17.78 -6.93 -29.39
CA GLY A 459 -17.58 -7.22 -30.81
C GLY A 459 -16.72 -6.20 -31.57
N ASN A 460 -16.34 -5.06 -30.99
CA ASN A 460 -15.62 -4.01 -31.73
C ASN A 460 -14.11 -3.94 -31.46
N LEU A 461 -13.64 -4.50 -30.35
CA LEU A 461 -12.22 -4.53 -29.98
C LEU A 461 -11.78 -5.94 -29.63
N ASN A 462 -10.60 -6.33 -30.13
CA ASN A 462 -10.01 -7.61 -29.77
C ASN A 462 -9.37 -7.53 -28.37
N VAL A 463 -9.75 -8.44 -27.48
CA VAL A 463 -9.25 -8.53 -26.10
C VAL A 463 -8.71 -9.92 -25.76
N ILE A 464 -8.46 -10.76 -26.79
CA ILE A 464 -8.00 -12.13 -26.57
C ILE A 464 -6.69 -12.08 -25.77
N ASP A 465 -5.76 -11.23 -26.19
CA ASP A 465 -4.48 -10.98 -25.53
C ASP A 465 -4.55 -9.77 -24.59
N PRO A 466 -3.73 -9.73 -23.52
CA PRO A 466 -3.75 -8.62 -22.59
C PRO A 466 -3.37 -7.30 -23.26
N LEU A 467 -4.12 -6.24 -22.96
CA LEU A 467 -3.94 -4.90 -23.51
C LEU A 467 -2.98 -4.06 -22.67
N LEU A 468 -2.12 -3.29 -23.33
CA LEU A 468 -1.15 -2.39 -22.71
C LEU A 468 -1.75 -0.99 -22.50
N LYS A 469 -1.20 -0.25 -21.52
CA LYS A 469 -1.48 1.19 -21.35
C LYS A 469 -1.29 1.91 -22.68
N ASN A 470 -2.21 2.81 -23.01
CA ASN A 470 -2.14 3.61 -24.22
C ASN A 470 -1.89 5.08 -23.86
N PRO A 471 -0.62 5.50 -23.68
CA PRO A 471 -0.31 6.86 -23.26
C PRO A 471 -0.64 7.91 -24.33
N GLY A 472 -0.63 7.54 -25.62
CA GLY A 472 -0.86 8.49 -26.72
C GLY A 472 -2.30 9.01 -26.86
N VAL A 473 -3.21 8.53 -26.01
CA VAL A 473 -4.60 9.00 -25.94
C VAL A 473 -4.93 9.62 -24.58
N ILE A 474 -3.95 9.76 -23.69
CA ILE A 474 -4.09 10.50 -22.44
C ILE A 474 -3.76 11.96 -22.76
N LYS A 475 -4.60 12.88 -22.30
CA LYS A 475 -4.37 14.32 -22.45
C LYS A 475 -3.11 14.69 -21.66
N ASP A 476 -2.13 15.29 -22.33
CA ASP A 476 -0.97 15.88 -21.67
C ASP A 476 -1.45 16.99 -20.71
N GLU A 477 -0.83 17.06 -19.52
CA GLU A 477 -1.13 18.07 -18.50
C GLU A 477 -0.82 19.51 -18.97
#